data_AF-A0A962QZE3-F1
#
_entry.id   AF-A0A962QZE3-F1
#
_cell.length_a   1.000
_cell.length_b   1.000
_cell.length_c   1.000
_cell.angle_alpha   90.00
_cell.angle_beta   90.00
_cell.angle_gamma   90.00
#
_symmetry.space_group_name_H-M   'P 1'
#
loop_
_entity.id
_entity.type
_entity.pdbx_description
1 polymer ?
#
loop_
_entity_poly.entity_id
_entity_poly.type
_entity_poly.pdbx_seq_one_letter_code
_entity_poly.pdbx_strand_id
1 'polypeptide(L)'
;MDPATPNTSFDRQFARNMVESALRIGLIFILLWMTYDIIRPFIIPIVWGGIIAIAAFPLVKWLQGLLGGRRGLAATLLTLFFILALVIPTYQLTEALLHSAKSVSTKLSHGELHVPGPNPSVADWPLVGKSVYDAWSLAHENTQEAIVKIAPHLRTVAAKAASTIGASFASVGMFVISLLIAGAFMSYAESSGAMAHRLFLRLGGEKPGGEWAKMCVATVRSVLQGVVGVAVIQSALCAVGLFALGIPGAPIWSALILFL
;
A
#
# COMPACT_ATOMS: atom_id res chain seq x y z
N MET A 1 44.66 -67.77 5.29
CA MET A 1 43.81 -66.67 5.77
C MET A 1 44.05 -65.50 4.84
N ASP A 2 43.28 -65.41 3.75
CA ASP A 2 43.35 -64.24 2.88
C ASP A 2 42.49 -63.11 3.48
N PRO A 3 43.01 -61.88 3.58
CA PRO A 3 42.26 -60.75 4.12
C PRO A 3 41.15 -60.37 3.14
N ALA A 4 39.91 -60.38 3.62
CA ALA A 4 38.73 -59.98 2.87
C ALA A 4 38.94 -58.60 2.22
N THR A 5 38.92 -58.55 0.89
CA THR A 5 38.94 -57.30 0.13
C THR A 5 37.67 -56.50 0.48
N PRO A 6 37.78 -55.20 0.81
CA PRO A 6 36.61 -54.41 1.18
C PRO A 6 35.67 -54.31 -0.04
N ASN A 7 34.35 -54.48 0.19
CA ASN A 7 33.31 -54.37 -0.82
C ASN A 7 33.13 -52.92 -1.33
N THR A 8 34.11 -52.40 -2.06
CA THR A 8 34.18 -51.01 -2.56
C THR A 8 33.08 -50.64 -3.57
N SER A 9 32.34 -51.60 -4.12
CA SER A 9 31.25 -51.39 -5.06
C SER A 9 29.97 -50.84 -4.41
N PHE A 10 29.64 -51.33 -3.20
CA PHE A 10 28.46 -50.90 -2.46
C PHE A 10 28.56 -49.42 -2.04
N ASP A 11 29.73 -48.98 -1.58
CA ASP A 11 29.96 -47.60 -1.15
C ASP A 11 29.83 -46.59 -2.31
N ARG A 12 30.32 -46.94 -3.51
CA ARG A 12 30.18 -46.07 -4.70
C ARG A 12 28.74 -45.95 -5.16
N GLN A 13 27.95 -47.02 -5.09
CA GLN A 13 26.55 -46.99 -5.50
C GLN A 13 25.69 -46.21 -4.51
N PHE A 14 25.94 -46.37 -3.21
CA PHE A 14 25.33 -45.56 -2.16
C PHE A 14 25.68 -44.08 -2.31
N ALA A 15 26.96 -43.74 -2.48
CA ALA A 15 27.42 -42.37 -2.69
C ALA A 15 26.78 -41.73 -3.94
N ARG A 16 26.70 -42.46 -5.06
CA ARG A 16 26.04 -41.97 -6.28
C ARG A 16 24.56 -41.69 -6.08
N ASN A 17 23.83 -42.59 -5.41
CA ASN A 17 22.40 -42.41 -5.12
C ASN A 17 22.16 -41.23 -4.16
N MET A 18 23.03 -41.04 -3.17
CA MET A 18 23.00 -39.87 -2.27
C MET A 18 23.24 -38.58 -3.04
N VAL A 19 24.27 -38.55 -3.90
CA VAL A 19 24.59 -37.39 -4.74
C VAL A 19 23.43 -37.08 -5.69
N GLU A 20 22.85 -38.08 -6.33
CA GLU A 20 21.70 -37.91 -7.23
C GLU A 20 20.46 -37.40 -6.48
N SER A 21 20.16 -37.95 -5.31
CA SER A 21 19.05 -37.51 -4.47
C SER A 21 19.26 -36.08 -3.97
N ALA A 22 20.47 -35.75 -3.51
CA ALA A 22 20.84 -34.40 -3.09
C ALA A 22 20.73 -33.40 -4.24
N LEU A 23 21.16 -33.78 -5.45
CA LEU A 23 21.00 -32.97 -6.66
C LEU A 23 19.53 -32.74 -7.01
N ARG A 24 18.68 -33.78 -6.99
CA ARG A 24 17.25 -33.64 -7.27
C ARG A 24 16.55 -32.77 -6.24
N ILE A 25 16.83 -32.95 -4.95
CA ILE A 25 16.28 -32.13 -3.88
C ILE A 25 16.76 -30.68 -4.02
N GLY A 26 18.06 -30.48 -4.31
CA GLY A 26 18.63 -29.15 -4.57
C GLY A 26 17.98 -28.46 -5.76
N LEU A 27 17.77 -29.17 -6.87
CA LEU A 27 17.07 -28.66 -8.06
C LEU A 27 15.62 -28.30 -7.76
N ILE A 28 14.89 -29.14 -7.01
CA ILE A 28 13.53 -28.82 -6.57
C ILE A 28 13.52 -27.56 -5.70
N PHE A 29 14.48 -27.42 -4.79
CA PHE A 29 14.58 -26.24 -3.92
C PHE A 29 14.86 -24.96 -4.73
N ILE A 30 15.78 -25.01 -5.69
CA ILE A 30 16.06 -23.89 -6.61
C ILE A 30 14.83 -23.54 -7.43
N LEU A 31 14.12 -24.54 -7.95
CA LEU A 31 12.92 -24.35 -8.75
C LEU A 31 11.78 -23.72 -7.93
N LEU A 32 11.58 -24.18 -6.70
CA LEU A 32 10.63 -23.58 -5.76
C LEU A 32 11.02 -22.14 -5.42
N TRP A 33 12.30 -21.86 -5.21
CA TRP A 33 12.80 -20.53 -4.90
C TRP A 33 12.60 -19.56 -6.08
N MET A 34 12.94 -19.96 -7.30
CA MET A 34 12.68 -19.18 -8.52
C MET A 34 11.18 -18.93 -8.73
N THR A 35 10.35 -19.97 -8.52
CA THR A 35 8.89 -19.85 -8.64
C THR A 35 8.33 -18.87 -7.62
N TYR A 36 8.83 -18.93 -6.38
CA TYR A 36 8.45 -18.00 -5.32
C TYR A 36 8.83 -16.55 -5.68
N ASP A 37 10.03 -16.30 -6.19
CA ASP A 37 10.48 -14.95 -6.52
C ASP A 37 9.63 -14.31 -7.65
N ILE A 38 9.21 -15.11 -8.63
CA ILE A 38 8.28 -14.66 -9.70
C ILE A 38 6.90 -14.31 -9.13
N ILE A 39 6.38 -15.12 -8.19
CA ILE A 39 5.04 -14.93 -7.62
C ILE A 39 5.03 -13.84 -6.54
N ARG A 40 6.14 -13.62 -5.84
CA ARG A 40 6.30 -12.68 -4.72
C ARG A 40 5.64 -11.32 -4.92
N PRO A 41 5.81 -10.58 -6.04
CA PRO A 41 5.18 -9.28 -6.23
C PRO A 41 3.64 -9.34 -6.33
N PHE A 42 3.06 -10.49 -6.71
CA PHE A 42 1.61 -10.66 -6.87
C PHE A 42 0.91 -11.11 -5.58
N ILE A 43 1.64 -11.68 -4.62
CA ILE A 43 1.07 -12.11 -3.34
C ILE A 43 0.38 -10.94 -2.63
N ILE A 44 1.04 -9.79 -2.56
CA ILE A 44 0.51 -8.62 -1.86
C ILE A 44 -0.82 -8.15 -2.49
N PRO A 45 -0.91 -7.89 -3.82
CA PRO A 45 -2.19 -7.54 -4.44
C PRO A 45 -3.29 -8.60 -4.33
N ILE A 46 -2.93 -9.89 -4.40
CA ILE A 46 -3.90 -10.98 -4.28
C ILE A 46 -4.50 -11.01 -2.87
N VAL A 47 -3.66 -10.86 -1.84
CA VAL A 47 -4.11 -10.83 -0.45
C VAL A 47 -4.99 -9.61 -0.19
N TRP A 48 -4.56 -8.41 -0.60
CA TRP A 48 -5.37 -7.20 -0.49
C TRP A 48 -6.69 -7.31 -1.27
N GLY A 49 -6.65 -7.85 -2.48
CA GLY A 49 -7.84 -8.12 -3.29
C GLY A 49 -8.80 -9.08 -2.59
N GLY A 50 -8.28 -10.12 -1.92
CA GLY A 50 -9.05 -11.03 -1.08
C GLY A 50 -9.72 -10.35 0.12
N ILE A 51 -8.96 -9.53 0.86
CA ILE A 51 -9.45 -8.75 2.00
C ILE A 51 -10.60 -7.83 1.54
N ILE A 52 -10.37 -7.05 0.49
CA ILE A 52 -11.36 -6.12 -0.08
C ILE A 52 -12.58 -6.88 -0.59
N ALA A 53 -12.39 -8.01 -1.27
CA ALA A 53 -13.51 -8.82 -1.74
C ALA A 53 -14.38 -9.31 -0.57
N ILE A 54 -13.79 -9.82 0.51
CA ILE A 54 -14.52 -10.28 1.70
C ILE A 54 -15.29 -9.13 2.38
N ALA A 55 -14.63 -7.97 2.47
CA ALA A 55 -15.13 -6.74 3.06
C ALA A 55 -16.31 -6.15 2.27
N ALA A 56 -16.17 -6.04 0.96
CA ALA A 56 -17.12 -5.39 0.07
C ALA A 56 -18.22 -6.34 -0.45
N PHE A 57 -18.08 -7.65 -0.26
CA PHE A 57 -19.09 -8.64 -0.66
C PHE A 57 -20.54 -8.34 -0.20
N PRO A 58 -20.83 -7.90 1.03
CA PRO A 58 -22.19 -7.52 1.42
C PRO A 58 -22.77 -6.40 0.54
N LEU A 59 -21.95 -5.44 0.10
CA LEU A 59 -22.38 -4.37 -0.82
C LEU A 59 -22.71 -4.93 -2.20
N VAL A 60 -21.92 -5.89 -2.70
CA VAL A 60 -22.22 -6.59 -3.97
C VAL A 60 -23.55 -7.32 -3.88
N LYS A 61 -23.86 -8.01 -2.78
CA LYS A 61 -25.16 -8.68 -2.59
C LYS A 61 -26.33 -7.69 -2.57
N TRP A 62 -26.16 -6.57 -1.87
CA TRP A 62 -27.17 -5.52 -1.83
C TRP A 62 -27.43 -4.96 -3.24
N LEU A 63 -26.36 -4.60 -3.96
CA LEU A 63 -26.44 -4.08 -5.33
C LEU A 63 -26.96 -5.13 -6.34
N GLN A 64 -26.63 -6.40 -6.14
CA GLN A 64 -27.18 -7.51 -6.93
C GLN A 64 -28.71 -7.61 -6.77
N GLY A 65 -29.25 -7.36 -5.58
CA GLY A 65 -30.70 -7.32 -5.35
C GLY A 65 -31.39 -6.22 -6.15
N LEU A 66 -30.76 -5.05 -6.26
CA LEU A 66 -31.24 -3.91 -7.07
C LEU A 66 -31.12 -4.17 -8.57
N LEU A 67 -30.05 -4.85 -9.02
CA LEU A 67 -29.74 -5.09 -10.43
C LEU A 67 -30.36 -6.39 -11.00
N GLY A 68 -31.44 -6.89 -10.37
CA GLY A 68 -32.18 -8.05 -10.86
C GLY A 68 -31.38 -9.35 -10.83
N GLY A 69 -30.51 -9.54 -9.84
CA GLY A 69 -29.78 -10.79 -9.62
C GLY A 69 -28.45 -10.92 -10.37
N ARG A 70 -28.06 -9.93 -11.19
CA ARG A 70 -26.85 -9.99 -12.04
C ARG A 70 -25.58 -9.67 -11.23
N ARG A 71 -25.05 -10.67 -10.53
CA ARG A 71 -23.88 -10.57 -9.64
C ARG A 71 -22.63 -10.00 -10.31
N GLY A 72 -22.31 -10.46 -11.53
CA GLY A 72 -21.13 -9.98 -12.26
C GLY A 72 -21.18 -8.48 -12.52
N LEU A 73 -22.34 -7.95 -12.89
CA LEU A 73 -22.53 -6.50 -13.08
C LEU A 73 -22.43 -5.73 -11.77
N ALA A 74 -23.00 -6.26 -10.68
CA ALA A 74 -22.88 -5.63 -9.36
C ALA A 74 -21.42 -5.54 -8.90
N ALA A 75 -20.64 -6.61 -9.08
CA ALA A 75 -19.23 -6.64 -8.71
C ALA A 75 -18.39 -5.68 -9.57
N THR A 76 -18.61 -5.62 -10.89
CA THR A 76 -17.86 -4.71 -11.77
C THR A 76 -18.18 -3.26 -11.49
N LEU A 77 -19.46 -2.91 -11.29
CA LEU A 77 -19.87 -1.54 -10.95
C LEU A 77 -19.27 -1.07 -9.62
N LEU A 78 -19.31 -1.92 -8.59
CA LEU A 78 -18.72 -1.58 -7.29
C LEU A 78 -17.19 -1.43 -7.38
N THR A 79 -16.54 -2.31 -8.15
CA THR A 79 -15.08 -2.23 -8.37
C THR A 79 -14.71 -0.95 -9.10
N LEU A 80 -15.45 -0.60 -10.15
CA LEU A 80 -15.25 0.64 -10.89
C LEU A 80 -15.45 1.86 -9.99
N PHE A 81 -16.48 1.84 -9.14
CA PHE A 81 -16.71 2.88 -8.15
C PHE A 81 -15.52 3.07 -7.21
N PHE A 82 -14.97 1.99 -6.63
CA PHE A 82 -13.79 2.08 -5.76
C PHE A 82 -12.53 2.56 -6.50
N ILE A 83 -12.33 2.13 -7.75
CA ILE A 83 -11.21 2.60 -8.56
C ILE A 83 -11.35 4.11 -8.80
N LEU A 84 -12.53 4.59 -9.19
CA LEU A 84 -12.78 6.02 -9.41
C LEU A 84 -12.60 6.82 -8.11
N ALA A 85 -13.15 6.33 -7.00
CA ALA A 85 -13.01 6.95 -5.68
C ALA A 85 -11.55 7.11 -5.24
N LEU A 86 -10.65 6.22 -5.69
CA LEU A 86 -9.21 6.30 -5.42
C LEU A 86 -8.45 7.17 -6.44
N VAL A 87 -8.71 6.97 -7.73
CA VAL A 87 -7.94 7.59 -8.82
C VAL A 87 -8.21 9.08 -8.92
N ILE A 88 -9.46 9.52 -8.72
CA ILE A 88 -9.84 10.94 -8.81
C ILE A 88 -9.06 11.82 -7.82
N PRO A 89 -9.07 11.56 -6.50
CA PRO A 89 -8.32 12.37 -5.54
C PRO A 89 -6.80 12.24 -5.74
N THR A 90 -6.32 11.06 -6.13
CA THR A 90 -4.90 10.86 -6.45
C THR A 90 -4.46 11.74 -7.62
N TYR A 91 -5.28 11.82 -8.68
CA TYR A 91 -5.02 12.67 -9.83
C TYR A 91 -5.01 14.15 -9.45
N GLN A 92 -5.99 14.61 -8.66
CA GLN A 92 -6.02 16.00 -8.17
C GLN A 92 -4.80 16.35 -7.32
N LEU A 93 -4.39 15.44 -6.44
CA LEU A 93 -3.17 15.62 -5.65
C LEU A 93 -1.92 15.68 -6.55
N THR A 94 -1.86 14.85 -7.59
CA THR A 94 -0.75 14.86 -8.57
C THR A 94 -0.66 16.19 -9.30
N GLU A 95 -1.79 16.69 -9.81
CA GLU A 95 -1.89 18.01 -10.44
C GLU A 95 -1.42 19.12 -9.50
N ALA A 96 -1.90 19.15 -8.25
CA ALA A 96 -1.51 20.14 -7.25
C ALA A 96 -0.01 20.11 -6.94
N LEU A 97 0.58 18.91 -6.83
CA LEU A 97 2.02 18.72 -6.62
C LEU A 97 2.83 19.16 -7.83
N LEU A 98 2.42 18.82 -9.04
CA LEU A 98 3.10 19.24 -10.29
C LEU A 98 3.05 20.76 -10.46
N HIS A 99 1.91 21.40 -10.19
CA HIS A 99 1.78 22.85 -10.25
C HIS A 99 2.67 23.54 -9.22
N SER A 100 2.70 23.03 -7.99
CA SER A 100 3.57 23.53 -6.93
C SER A 100 5.06 23.40 -7.30
N ALA A 101 5.46 22.24 -7.84
CA ALA A 101 6.83 22.01 -8.29
C ALA A 101 7.24 22.94 -9.45
N LYS A 102 6.35 23.14 -10.44
CA LYS A 102 6.57 24.08 -11.53
C LYS A 102 6.71 25.50 -11.01
N SER A 103 5.81 25.97 -10.14
CA SER A 103 5.85 27.32 -9.56
C SER A 103 7.16 27.59 -8.82
N VAL A 104 7.64 26.64 -8.01
CA VAL A 104 8.93 26.76 -7.31
C VAL A 104 10.08 26.80 -8.30
N SER A 105 10.10 25.93 -9.31
CA SER A 105 11.14 25.90 -10.34
C SER A 105 11.20 27.20 -11.15
N THR A 106 10.04 27.75 -11.53
CA THR A 106 9.95 29.02 -12.27
C THR A 106 10.44 30.18 -11.42
N LYS A 107 10.05 30.27 -10.14
CA LYS A 107 10.52 31.32 -9.21
C LYS A 107 12.02 31.24 -8.93
N LEU A 108 12.58 30.03 -8.86
CA LEU A 108 14.02 29.81 -8.72
C LEU A 108 14.78 30.23 -9.98
N SER A 109 14.26 29.90 -11.16
CA SER A 109 14.89 30.21 -12.46
C SER A 109 14.87 31.70 -12.80
N HIS A 110 13.86 32.44 -12.34
CA HIS A 110 13.75 33.88 -12.58
C HIS A 110 14.44 34.75 -11.51
N GLY A 111 15.04 34.15 -10.47
CA GLY A 111 15.67 34.90 -9.37
C GLY A 111 14.69 35.70 -8.50
N GLU A 112 13.38 35.50 -8.67
CA GLU A 112 12.30 36.25 -7.99
C GLU A 112 11.86 35.62 -6.67
N LEU A 113 12.68 34.74 -6.06
CA LEU A 113 12.42 34.24 -4.72
C LEU A 113 12.66 35.35 -3.69
N HIS A 114 11.68 36.24 -3.56
CA HIS A 114 11.53 37.09 -2.38
C HIS A 114 11.17 36.17 -1.21
N VAL A 115 12.19 35.78 -0.44
CA VAL A 115 11.99 35.15 0.86
C VAL A 115 11.51 36.26 1.80
N PRO A 116 10.25 36.24 2.28
CA PRO A 116 9.81 37.23 3.26
C PRO A 116 10.66 37.11 4.53
N GLY A 117 11.01 38.23 5.15
CA GLY A 117 11.86 38.25 6.35
C GLY A 117 11.24 37.40 7.48
N PRO A 118 12.07 36.68 8.27
CA PRO A 118 11.56 35.86 9.36
C PRO A 118 10.86 36.73 10.41
N ASN A 119 9.68 36.30 10.87
CA ASN A 119 9.01 36.96 11.99
C ASN A 119 9.86 36.76 13.27
N PRO A 120 10.12 37.81 14.09
CA PRO A 120 10.93 37.72 15.31
C PRO A 120 10.49 36.61 16.28
N SER A 121 9.20 36.23 16.31
CA SER A 121 8.71 35.12 17.12
C SER A 121 9.29 33.75 16.77
N VAL A 122 9.95 33.59 15.61
CA VAL A 122 10.63 32.34 15.22
C VAL A 122 11.92 32.13 16.03
N ALA A 123 12.57 33.21 16.49
CA ALA A 123 13.78 33.13 17.31
C ALA A 123 13.51 32.56 18.71
N ASP A 124 12.29 32.72 19.21
CA ASP A 124 11.86 32.30 20.55
C ASP A 124 11.51 30.81 20.64
N TRP A 125 11.61 30.06 19.53
CA TRP A 125 11.23 28.65 19.52
C TRP A 125 12.26 27.78 20.28
N PRO A 126 11.85 27.06 21.35
CA PRO A 126 12.78 26.36 22.23
C PRO A 126 13.26 25.09 21.52
N LEU A 127 14.43 25.18 20.87
CA LEU A 127 15.33 24.11 20.36
C LEU A 127 15.90 24.45 18.97
N VAL A 128 15.16 25.18 18.12
CA VAL A 128 15.56 25.41 16.70
C VAL A 128 15.46 26.87 16.27
N GLY A 129 14.91 27.76 17.11
CA GLY A 129 14.54 29.11 16.71
C GLY A 129 15.70 29.97 16.21
N LYS A 130 16.83 29.98 16.91
CA LYS A 130 18.02 30.78 16.53
C LYS A 130 18.64 30.31 15.21
N SER A 131 18.87 29.01 15.04
CA SER A 131 19.45 28.47 13.81
C SER A 131 18.54 28.63 12.59
N VAL A 132 17.22 28.56 12.78
CA VAL A 132 16.24 28.80 11.71
C VAL A 132 16.15 30.28 11.38
N TYR A 133 16.13 31.16 12.38
CA TYR A 133 16.10 32.61 12.19
C TYR A 133 17.34 33.11 11.45
N ASP A 134 18.54 32.66 11.85
CA ASP A 134 19.80 33.05 11.22
C ASP A 134 19.88 32.54 9.76
N ALA A 135 19.46 31.30 9.51
CA ALA A 135 19.39 30.75 8.15
C ALA A 135 18.35 31.47 7.26
N TRP A 136 17.23 31.89 7.83
CA TRP A 136 16.16 32.61 7.14
C TRP A 136 16.55 34.07 6.89
N SER A 137 17.24 34.73 7.82
CA SER A 137 17.80 36.07 7.64
C SER A 137 18.86 36.09 6.55
N LEU A 138 19.76 35.10 6.52
CA LEU A 138 20.72 34.94 5.42
C LEU A 138 20.05 34.71 4.06
N ALA A 139 18.95 33.96 4.05
CA ALA A 139 18.15 33.75 2.84
C ALA A 139 17.36 35.00 2.41
N HIS A 140 17.13 35.95 3.32
CA HIS A 140 16.51 37.25 3.03
C HIS A 140 17.52 38.29 2.53
N GLU A 141 18.72 38.32 3.11
CA GLU A 141 19.76 39.31 2.81
C GLU A 141 20.65 38.94 1.60
N ASN A 142 20.95 37.65 1.39
CA ASN A 142 21.79 37.19 0.27
C ASN A 142 21.28 35.86 -0.31
N THR A 143 20.14 35.93 -1.01
CA THR A 143 19.47 34.81 -1.67
C THR A 143 20.42 33.98 -2.55
N GLN A 144 21.38 34.60 -3.23
CA GLN A 144 22.27 33.92 -4.17
C GLN A 144 23.33 33.04 -3.48
N GLU A 145 23.92 33.52 -2.37
CA GLU A 145 24.87 32.74 -1.55
C GLU A 145 24.16 31.63 -0.76
N ALA A 146 22.96 31.92 -0.25
CA ALA A 146 22.11 30.94 0.42
C ALA A 146 21.70 29.80 -0.52
N ILE A 147 21.32 30.12 -1.76
CA ILE A 147 20.97 29.12 -2.79
C ILE A 147 22.19 28.25 -3.12
N VAL A 148 23.40 28.80 -3.25
CA VAL A 148 24.60 27.97 -3.55
C VAL A 148 24.94 27.01 -2.41
N LYS A 149 24.79 27.45 -1.15
CA LYS A 149 25.08 26.64 0.05
C LYS A 149 23.99 25.58 0.32
N ILE A 150 22.73 25.89 -0.01
CA ILE A 150 21.56 25.04 0.24
C ILE A 150 21.19 24.17 -0.97
N ALA A 151 21.56 24.56 -2.20
CA ALA A 151 21.33 23.80 -3.44
C ALA A 151 21.69 22.32 -3.36
N PRO A 152 22.86 21.89 -2.82
CA PRO A 152 23.17 20.47 -2.71
C PRO A 152 22.17 19.73 -1.81
N HIS A 153 21.76 20.33 -0.68
CA HIS A 153 20.76 19.74 0.22
C HIS A 153 19.35 19.74 -0.39
N LEU A 154 18.97 20.81 -1.09
CA LEU A 154 17.72 20.87 -1.85
C LEU A 154 17.65 19.79 -2.93
N ARG A 155 18.75 19.52 -3.64
CA ARG A 155 18.79 18.44 -4.63
C ARG A 155 18.60 17.07 -4.00
N THR A 156 19.24 16.80 -2.86
CA THR A 156 19.07 15.51 -2.15
C THR A 156 17.64 15.35 -1.62
N VAL A 157 17.08 16.40 -1.03
CA VAL A 157 15.70 16.39 -0.52
C VAL A 157 14.69 16.28 -1.66
N ALA A 158 14.88 17.01 -2.76
CA ALA A 158 14.03 16.95 -3.95
C ALA A 158 14.11 15.57 -4.62
N ALA A 159 15.30 14.98 -4.75
CA ALA A 159 15.46 13.63 -5.28
C ALA A 159 14.78 12.58 -4.40
N LYS A 160 14.95 12.69 -3.06
CA LYS A 160 14.27 11.81 -2.12
C LYS A 160 12.75 11.98 -2.19
N ALA A 161 12.25 13.21 -2.18
CA ALA A 161 10.83 13.51 -2.32
C ALA A 161 10.26 12.95 -3.64
N ALA A 162 10.93 13.18 -4.77
CA ALA A 162 10.52 12.65 -6.07
C ALA A 162 10.48 11.11 -6.07
N SER A 163 11.47 10.44 -5.46
CA SER A 163 11.48 8.98 -5.34
C SER A 163 10.36 8.46 -4.44
N THR A 164 10.06 9.11 -3.32
CA THR A 164 8.97 8.75 -2.41
C THR A 164 7.61 8.96 -3.07
N ILE A 165 7.44 10.06 -3.79
CA ILE A 165 6.23 10.35 -4.57
C ILE A 165 6.06 9.30 -5.67
N GLY A 166 7.12 8.99 -6.42
CA GLY A 166 7.10 7.93 -7.45
C GLY A 166 6.73 6.56 -6.88
N ALA A 167 7.30 6.19 -5.73
CA ALA A 167 6.96 4.96 -5.01
C ALA A 167 5.50 4.95 -4.53
N SER A 168 4.96 6.10 -4.13
CA SER A 168 3.56 6.25 -3.73
C SER A 168 2.62 6.10 -4.93
N PHE A 169 2.98 6.60 -6.10
CA PHE A 169 2.20 6.35 -7.32
C PHE A 169 2.24 4.89 -7.75
N ALA A 170 3.39 4.24 -7.61
CA ALA A 170 3.51 2.80 -7.86
C ALA A 170 2.62 2.00 -6.89
N SER A 171 2.55 2.40 -5.61
CA SER A 171 1.67 1.72 -4.64
C SER A 171 0.19 1.95 -4.93
N VAL A 172 -0.22 3.13 -5.40
CA VAL A 172 -1.59 3.37 -5.89
C VAL A 172 -1.91 2.46 -7.08
N GLY A 173 -1.00 2.35 -8.05
CA GLY A 173 -1.15 1.43 -9.18
C GLY A 173 -1.33 -0.03 -8.73
N MET A 174 -0.52 -0.49 -7.77
CA MET A 174 -0.66 -1.82 -7.17
C MET A 174 -1.98 -2.00 -6.42
N PHE A 175 -2.49 -0.95 -5.78
CA PHE A 175 -3.80 -0.99 -5.12
C PHE A 175 -4.94 -1.06 -6.13
N VAL A 176 -4.83 -0.37 -7.28
CA VAL A 176 -5.78 -0.52 -8.41
C VAL A 176 -5.80 -1.96 -8.92
N ILE A 177 -4.64 -2.60 -9.09
CA ILE A 177 -4.56 -4.03 -9.44
C ILE A 177 -5.26 -4.88 -8.37
N SER A 178 -5.07 -4.57 -7.09
CA SER A 178 -5.74 -5.26 -5.98
C SER A 178 -7.27 -5.11 -6.05
N LEU A 179 -7.78 -3.93 -6.40
CA LEU A 179 -9.21 -3.69 -6.63
C LEU A 179 -9.75 -4.50 -7.80
N LEU A 180 -9.00 -4.60 -8.90
CA LEU A 180 -9.38 -5.44 -10.05
C LEU A 180 -9.46 -6.92 -9.66
N ILE A 181 -8.48 -7.41 -8.91
CA ILE A 181 -8.49 -8.79 -8.36
C ILE A 181 -9.68 -8.97 -7.42
N ALA A 182 -9.98 -7.99 -6.55
CA ALA A 182 -11.15 -8.02 -5.69
C ALA A 182 -12.45 -8.14 -6.51
N GLY A 183 -12.57 -7.36 -7.59
CA GLY A 183 -13.70 -7.44 -8.52
C GLY A 183 -13.88 -8.82 -9.14
N ALA A 184 -12.78 -9.45 -9.55
CA ALA A 184 -12.78 -10.83 -10.04
C ALA A 184 -13.23 -11.81 -8.95
N PHE A 185 -12.67 -11.73 -7.73
CA PHE A 185 -13.10 -12.56 -6.61
C PHE A 185 -14.56 -12.35 -6.24
N MET A 186 -15.08 -11.12 -6.24
CA MET A 186 -16.48 -10.86 -5.93
C MET A 186 -17.43 -11.43 -7.01
N SER A 187 -17.04 -11.30 -8.29
CA SER A 187 -17.76 -11.87 -9.43
C SER A 187 -17.87 -13.39 -9.35
N TYR A 188 -16.79 -14.06 -8.92
CA TYR A 188 -16.69 -15.52 -8.81
C TYR A 188 -16.72 -16.08 -7.38
N ALA A 189 -17.21 -15.33 -6.37
CA ALA A 189 -16.93 -15.68 -4.97
C ALA A 189 -17.56 -17.01 -4.47
N GLU A 190 -18.52 -17.60 -5.18
CA GLU A 190 -18.93 -19.00 -4.91
C GLU A 190 -17.80 -19.99 -5.21
N SER A 191 -17.20 -19.88 -6.40
CA SER A 191 -16.05 -20.69 -6.80
C SER A 191 -14.82 -20.40 -5.93
N SER A 192 -14.52 -19.11 -5.71
CA SER A 192 -13.38 -18.70 -4.88
C SER A 192 -13.54 -19.14 -3.42
N GLY A 193 -14.75 -19.02 -2.86
CA GLY A 193 -15.07 -19.48 -1.51
C GLY A 193 -14.99 -21.01 -1.37
N ALA A 194 -15.51 -21.76 -2.35
CA ALA A 194 -15.40 -23.22 -2.38
C ALA A 194 -13.94 -23.69 -2.53
N MET A 195 -13.12 -22.98 -3.31
CA MET A 195 -11.70 -23.25 -3.42
C MET A 195 -10.97 -23.05 -2.08
N ALA A 196 -11.20 -21.91 -1.42
CA ALA A 196 -10.63 -21.62 -0.11
C ALA A 196 -11.05 -22.66 0.94
N HIS A 197 -12.33 -23.03 0.97
CA HIS A 197 -12.82 -24.06 1.88
C HIS A 197 -12.18 -25.43 1.63
N ARG A 198 -12.07 -25.87 0.37
CA ARG A 198 -11.37 -27.12 0.01
C ARG A 198 -9.88 -27.09 0.39
N LEU A 199 -9.22 -25.95 0.23
CA LEU A 199 -7.82 -25.79 0.63
C LEU A 199 -7.67 -25.97 2.15
N PHE A 200 -8.50 -25.31 2.95
CA PHE A 200 -8.45 -25.45 4.40
C PHE A 200 -8.81 -26.85 4.89
N LEU A 201 -9.78 -27.51 4.25
CA LEU A 201 -10.09 -28.91 4.55
C LEU A 201 -8.91 -29.85 4.25
N ARG A 202 -8.17 -29.61 3.15
CA ARG A 202 -6.98 -30.41 2.82
C ARG A 202 -5.81 -30.19 3.76
N LEU A 203 -5.66 -28.97 4.29
CA LEU A 203 -4.56 -28.61 5.19
C LEU A 203 -4.84 -29.01 6.65
N GLY A 204 -6.09 -28.85 7.11
CA GLY A 204 -6.46 -28.99 8.52
C GLY A 204 -7.52 -30.06 8.80
N GLY A 205 -7.89 -30.89 7.83
CA GLY A 205 -8.96 -31.89 7.96
C GLY A 205 -10.36 -31.26 8.13
N GLU A 206 -11.37 -32.08 8.41
CA GLU A 206 -12.74 -31.58 8.68
C GLU A 206 -12.80 -30.70 9.93
N LYS A 207 -12.02 -31.06 10.96
CA LYS A 207 -11.83 -30.28 12.18
C LYS A 207 -10.33 -30.17 12.47
N PRO A 208 -9.76 -28.96 12.58
CA PRO A 208 -10.38 -27.63 12.56
C PRO A 208 -10.51 -26.98 11.17
N GLY A 209 -10.03 -27.59 10.09
CA GLY A 209 -9.93 -26.96 8.77
C GLY A 209 -11.25 -26.47 8.17
N GLY A 210 -12.37 -27.11 8.48
CA GLY A 210 -13.70 -26.69 8.02
C GLY A 210 -14.15 -25.31 8.51
N GLU A 211 -13.62 -24.83 9.65
CA GLU A 211 -14.02 -23.55 10.25
C GLU A 211 -13.11 -22.38 9.84
N TRP A 212 -11.89 -22.64 9.42
CA TRP A 212 -10.88 -21.60 9.11
C TRP A 212 -11.37 -20.59 8.08
N ALA A 213 -12.08 -21.02 7.04
CA ALA A 213 -12.66 -20.10 6.04
C ALA A 213 -13.60 -19.08 6.69
N LYS A 214 -14.50 -19.54 7.56
CA LYS A 214 -15.49 -18.69 8.23
C LYS A 214 -14.80 -17.76 9.24
N MET A 215 -13.82 -18.29 9.98
CA MET A 215 -13.03 -17.51 10.92
C MET A 215 -12.27 -16.38 10.21
N CYS A 216 -11.57 -16.66 9.10
CA CYS A 216 -10.88 -15.63 8.32
C CYS A 216 -11.84 -14.54 7.84
N VAL A 217 -13.02 -14.92 7.34
CA VAL A 217 -14.04 -13.96 6.91
C VAL A 217 -14.53 -13.10 8.08
N ALA A 218 -14.79 -13.71 9.23
CA ALA A 218 -15.24 -13.00 10.44
C ALA A 218 -14.16 -12.03 10.94
N THR A 219 -12.90 -12.46 10.99
CA THR A 219 -11.77 -11.63 11.42
C THR A 219 -11.58 -10.44 10.48
N VAL A 220 -11.56 -10.65 9.16
CA VAL A 220 -11.41 -9.56 8.18
C VAL A 220 -12.54 -8.54 8.33
N ARG A 221 -13.79 -9.00 8.47
CA ARG A 221 -14.93 -8.10 8.65
C ARG A 221 -14.91 -7.38 9.99
N SER A 222 -14.51 -8.05 11.06
CA SER A 222 -14.40 -7.45 12.40
C SER A 222 -13.33 -6.35 12.42
N VAL A 223 -12.17 -6.58 11.81
CA VAL A 223 -11.10 -5.57 11.71
C VAL A 223 -11.59 -4.38 10.88
N LEU A 224 -12.24 -4.63 9.74
CA LEU A 224 -12.80 -3.56 8.91
C LEU A 224 -13.86 -2.74 9.65
N GLN A 225 -14.79 -3.39 10.35
CA GLN A 225 -15.79 -2.71 11.16
C GLN A 225 -15.14 -1.85 12.25
N GLY A 226 -14.03 -2.31 12.83
CA GLY A 226 -13.22 -1.52 13.76
C GLY A 226 -12.64 -0.26 13.11
N VAL A 227 -11.95 -0.41 11.98
CA VAL A 227 -11.33 0.73 11.25
C VAL A 227 -12.38 1.74 10.80
N VAL A 228 -13.48 1.28 10.18
CA VAL A 228 -14.58 2.15 9.74
C VAL A 228 -15.26 2.82 10.94
N GLY A 229 -15.44 2.10 12.05
CA GLY A 229 -16.01 2.65 13.28
C GLY A 229 -15.16 3.80 13.84
N VAL A 230 -13.84 3.61 13.91
CA VAL A 230 -12.90 4.66 14.32
C VAL A 230 -12.95 5.84 13.35
N ALA A 231 -12.97 5.59 12.04
CA ALA A 231 -13.02 6.62 11.01
C ALA A 231 -14.28 7.51 11.12
N VAL A 232 -15.43 6.91 11.42
CA VAL A 232 -16.68 7.64 11.64
C VAL A 232 -16.63 8.48 12.91
N ILE A 233 -16.12 7.93 14.01
CA ILE A 233 -16.02 8.66 15.28
C ILE A 233 -15.05 9.84 15.15
N GLN A 234 -13.85 9.62 14.61
CA GLN A 234 -12.85 10.70 14.46
C GLN A 234 -13.35 11.81 13.53
N SER A 235 -13.98 11.46 12.39
CA SER A 235 -14.48 12.45 11.45
C SER A 235 -15.65 13.25 12.02
N ALA A 236 -16.53 12.62 12.80
CA ALA A 236 -17.60 13.31 13.52
C ALA A 236 -17.05 14.30 14.56
N LEU A 237 -16.06 13.89 15.36
CA LEU A 237 -15.41 14.77 16.34
C LEU A 237 -14.71 15.94 15.65
N CYS A 238 -13.97 15.69 14.56
CA CYS A 238 -13.37 16.74 13.76
C CYS A 238 -14.42 17.66 13.14
N ALA A 239 -15.56 17.13 12.66
CA ALA A 239 -16.65 17.94 12.14
C ALA A 239 -17.18 18.92 13.17
N VAL A 240 -17.47 18.44 14.39
CA VAL A 240 -17.93 19.29 15.49
C VAL A 240 -16.92 20.39 15.79
N GLY A 241 -15.62 20.06 15.84
CA GLY A 241 -14.55 21.05 16.04
C GLY A 241 -14.48 22.10 14.91
N LEU A 242 -14.58 21.68 13.65
CA LEU A 242 -14.54 22.57 12.49
C LEU A 242 -15.75 23.50 12.43
N PHE A 243 -16.95 22.99 12.75
CA PHE A 243 -18.17 23.80 12.85
C PHE A 243 -18.11 24.79 14.02
N ALA A 244 -17.61 24.36 15.18
CA ALA A 244 -17.46 25.23 16.35
C ALA A 244 -16.48 26.38 16.11
N LEU A 245 -15.42 26.15 15.32
CA LEU A 245 -14.41 27.15 14.96
C LEU A 245 -14.83 28.03 13.76
N GLY A 246 -16.00 27.79 13.15
CA GLY A 246 -16.49 28.57 12.01
C GLY A 246 -15.64 28.45 10.75
N ILE A 247 -14.91 27.34 10.59
CA ILE A 247 -13.97 27.16 9.46
C ILE A 247 -14.78 26.97 8.16
N PRO A 248 -14.54 27.79 7.13
CA PRO A 248 -15.25 27.65 5.85
C PRO A 248 -14.94 26.30 5.21
N GLY A 249 -15.99 25.63 4.72
CA GLY A 249 -15.85 24.30 4.11
C GLY A 249 -15.79 23.14 5.11
N ALA A 250 -16.19 23.33 6.38
CA ALA A 250 -16.23 22.27 7.40
C ALA A 250 -16.80 20.91 6.91
N PRO A 251 -17.91 20.83 6.15
CA PRO A 251 -18.42 19.55 5.64
C PRO A 251 -17.43 18.83 4.71
N ILE A 252 -16.69 19.57 3.88
CA ILE A 252 -15.74 19.02 2.90
C ILE A 252 -14.51 18.48 3.65
N TRP A 253 -14.00 19.23 4.62
CA TRP A 253 -12.89 18.80 5.47
C TRP A 253 -13.23 17.57 6.29
N SER A 254 -14.43 17.50 6.87
CA SER A 254 -14.89 16.32 7.62
C SER A 254 -15.03 15.09 6.72
N ALA A 255 -15.55 15.25 5.50
CA ALA A 255 -15.63 14.17 4.53
C ALA A 255 -14.24 13.66 4.10
N LEU A 256 -13.28 14.57 3.97
CA LEU A 256 -11.89 14.21 3.68
C LEU A 256 -11.26 13.43 4.84
N ILE A 257 -11.48 13.86 6.09
CA ILE A 257 -11.00 13.18 7.30
C ILE A 257 -11.66 11.81 7.50
N LEU A 258 -12.90 11.62 7.04
CA LEU A 258 -13.54 10.30 7.04
C LEU A 258 -12.86 9.32 6.08
N PHE A 259 -12.30 9.82 4.98
CA PHE A 259 -11.67 9.01 3.93
C PHE A 259 -10.17 8.77 4.18
N LEU A 260 -9.51 9.67 4.92
CA LEU A 260 -8.08 9.59 5.28
C LEU A 260 -7.84 8.67 6.49
#